data_AF-A0A8C3HVJ1-F1
#
_entry.id   AF-A0A8C3HVJ1-F1
#
_cell.length_a   1.000
_cell.length_b   1.000
_cell.length_c   1.000
_cell.angle_alpha   90.00
_cell.angle_beta   90.00
_cell.angle_gamma   90.00
#
_symmetry.space_group_name_H-M   'P 1'
#
loop_
_entity.id
_entity.type
_entity.pdbx_description
1 polymer ?
#
loop_
_entity_poly.entity_id
_entity_poly.type
_entity_poly.pdbx_seq_one_letter_code
_entity_poly.pdbx_strand_id
1 'polypeptide(L)'
;PHGPRAVLGAVLQGVGWGAPGASVTLRVLHIDVFHNASSTDMQGMALLGDLETHSMDCSTCEIRFLQPWAQQGLTPKQWQDLELVIHRSLFSFSRTVNTIAQHHGGGCEYGAV
;
A
#
# COMPACT_ATOMS: atom_id res chain seq x y z
N PRO A 1 7.77 -21.95 6.90
CA PRO A 1 6.44 -21.41 7.32
C PRO A 1 5.98 -20.36 6.29
N HIS A 2 5.25 -20.81 5.27
CA HIS A 2 4.74 -19.94 4.20
C HIS A 2 3.38 -19.41 4.64
N GLY A 3 3.35 -18.17 5.15
CA GLY A 3 2.11 -17.45 5.40
C GLY A 3 1.43 -17.03 4.08
N PRO A 4 0.12 -16.76 4.09
CA PRO A 4 -0.60 -16.31 2.90
C PRO A 4 -0.09 -14.92 2.48
N ARG A 5 0.42 -14.81 1.25
CA ARG A 5 0.79 -13.54 0.62
C ARG A 5 -0.45 -13.02 -0.12
N ALA A 6 -1.09 -11.99 0.40
CA ALA A 6 -2.12 -11.26 -0.33
C ALA A 6 -1.46 -10.03 -0.97
N VAL A 7 -1.66 -9.86 -2.28
CA VAL A 7 -1.24 -8.66 -3.02
C VAL A 7 -2.52 -8.00 -3.50
N LEU A 8 -2.83 -6.82 -2.99
CA LEU A 8 -3.95 -6.02 -3.47
C LEU A 8 -3.38 -4.80 -4.20
N GLY A 9 -3.64 -4.68 -5.50
CA GLY A 9 -3.18 -3.55 -6.31
C GLY A 9 -4.35 -2.63 -6.64
N ALA A 10 -4.20 -1.32 -6.38
CA ALA A 10 -5.12 -0.31 -6.86
C ALA A 10 -4.46 0.49 -8.01
N VAL A 11 -5.16 0.58 -9.14
CA VAL A 11 -4.72 1.37 -10.31
C VAL A 11 -5.52 2.67 -10.34
N LEU A 12 -4.83 3.80 -10.20
CA LEU A 12 -5.41 5.13 -10.38
C LEU A 12 -4.83 5.73 -11.68
N GLN A 13 -5.67 5.88 -12.71
CA GLN A 13 -5.22 6.47 -13.97
C GLN A 13 -5.10 8.00 -13.81
N GLY A 14 -3.89 8.53 -14.01
CA GLY A 14 -3.61 9.97 -14.08
C GLY A 14 -3.15 10.34 -15.49
N VAL A 15 -3.58 11.49 -16.00
CA VAL A 15 -3.24 11.99 -17.35
C VAL A 15 -1.82 12.57 -17.35
N GLY A 16 -0.95 12.09 -18.24
CA GLY A 16 0.44 12.55 -18.39
C GLY A 16 0.65 13.51 -19.55
N TRP A 17 1.55 14.49 -19.39
CA TRP A 17 2.02 15.38 -20.46
C TRP A 17 3.14 14.71 -21.24
N GLY A 18 2.80 14.15 -22.39
CA GLY A 18 3.68 13.61 -23.42
C GLY A 18 2.92 13.58 -24.74
N ALA A 19 3.63 13.53 -25.88
CA ALA A 19 3.08 13.58 -27.24
C ALA A 19 1.67 12.97 -27.39
N PRO A 20 0.75 13.60 -28.16
CA PRO A 20 -0.65 13.21 -28.22
C PRO A 20 -0.79 11.71 -28.49
N GLY A 21 -1.10 10.93 -27.44
CA GLY A 21 -1.22 9.47 -27.49
C GLY A 21 -0.49 8.69 -26.40
N ALA A 22 0.48 9.25 -25.67
CA ALA A 22 1.19 8.52 -24.60
C ALA A 22 0.53 8.76 -23.22
N SER A 23 -0.30 7.82 -22.76
CA SER A 23 -0.80 7.82 -21.38
C SER A 23 0.26 7.28 -20.43
N VAL A 24 0.55 7.99 -19.35
CA VAL A 24 1.41 7.50 -18.27
C VAL A 24 0.51 6.99 -17.15
N THR A 25 0.75 5.78 -16.66
CA THR A 25 -0.08 5.18 -15.59
C THR A 25 0.59 5.39 -14.23
N LEU A 26 -0.16 5.86 -13.24
CA LEU A 26 0.25 5.81 -11.84
C LEU A 26 -0.21 4.48 -11.22
N ARG A 27 0.73 3.69 -10.73
CA ARG A 27 0.48 2.44 -10.01
C ARG A 27 0.88 2.63 -8.55
N VAL A 28 -0.05 2.38 -7.64
CA VAL A 28 0.24 2.36 -6.21
C VAL A 28 0.16 0.91 -5.74
N LEU A 29 1.27 0.44 -5.18
CA LEU A 29 1.43 -0.93 -4.71
C LEU A 29 1.68 -0.89 -3.21
N HIS A 30 0.97 -1.73 -2.48
CA HIS A 30 1.23 -1.98 -1.07
C HIS A 30 1.26 -3.48 -0.81
N ILE A 31 2.10 -3.89 0.12
CA ILE A 31 2.34 -5.26 0.50
C ILE A 31 2.27 -5.31 2.02
N ASP A 32 1.30 -6.05 2.54
CA ASP A 32 1.14 -6.33 3.97
C ASP A 32 1.51 -7.79 4.26
N VAL A 33 2.38 -8.01 5.25
CA VAL A 33 2.78 -9.33 5.74
C VAL A 33 2.32 -9.47 7.19
N PHE A 34 1.29 -10.28 7.41
CA PHE A 34 0.74 -10.56 8.74
C PHE A 34 1.47 -11.74 9.38
N HIS A 35 2.34 -11.46 10.35
CA HIS A 35 3.05 -12.52 11.09
C HIS A 35 2.18 -13.16 12.16
N ASN A 36 1.33 -12.35 12.80
CA ASN A 36 0.32 -12.78 13.77
C ASN A 36 -0.72 -11.66 13.95
N ALA A 37 -1.70 -11.89 14.83
CA ALA A 37 -2.80 -10.95 15.10
C ALA A 37 -2.37 -9.55 15.60
N SER A 38 -1.12 -9.39 16.04
CA SER A 38 -0.56 -8.15 16.59
C SER A 38 0.64 -7.60 15.82
N SER A 39 1.13 -8.32 14.82
CA SER A 39 2.36 -7.98 14.10
C SER A 39 2.13 -8.05 12.59
N THR A 40 2.36 -6.92 11.93
CA THR A 40 2.20 -6.76 10.50
C THR A 40 3.32 -5.87 9.98
N ASP A 41 4.08 -6.38 9.01
CA ASP A 41 5.01 -5.56 8.24
C ASP A 41 4.29 -5.02 7.02
N MET A 42 4.60 -3.78 6.65
CA MET A 42 4.04 -3.18 5.46
C MET A 42 5.07 -2.39 4.67
N GLN A 43 5.03 -2.59 3.35
CA GLN A 43 5.81 -1.89 2.37
C GLN A 43 4.90 -1.28 1.31
N GLY A 44 5.19 -0.07 0.87
CA GLY A 44 4.48 0.63 -0.19
C GLY A 44 5.44 1.19 -1.22
N MET A 45 5.00 1.27 -2.47
CA MET A 45 5.70 1.97 -3.54
C MET A 45 4.72 2.56 -4.55
N ALA A 46 5.11 3.64 -5.20
CA ALA A 46 4.34 4.25 -6.29
C ALA A 46 5.19 4.33 -7.56
N LEU A 47 4.68 3.80 -8.67
CA LEU A 47 5.32 3.85 -9.97
C LEU A 47 4.55 4.76 -10.93
N LEU A 48 5.27 5.64 -11.62
CA LEU A 48 4.76 6.42 -12.74
C LEU A 48 5.31 5.81 -14.04
N GLY A 49 4.50 5.03 -14.75
CA GLY A 49 4.97 4.11 -15.78
C GLY A 49 5.73 2.94 -15.16
N ASP A 50 7.04 2.86 -15.45
CA ASP A 50 7.98 1.88 -14.86
C ASP A 50 8.96 2.55 -13.88
N LEU A 51 8.82 3.86 -13.65
CA LEU A 51 9.69 4.63 -12.75
C LEU A 51 9.11 4.68 -11.35
N GLU A 52 9.86 4.18 -10.36
CA GLU A 52 9.51 4.35 -8.95
C GLU A 52 9.69 5.80 -8.51
N THR A 53 8.65 6.35 -7.91
CA THR A 53 8.55 7.77 -7.50
C THR A 53 8.52 7.95 -6.00
N HIS A 54 7.89 7.01 -5.30
CA HIS A 54 7.73 7.02 -3.85
C HIS A 54 7.95 5.63 -3.29
N SER A 55 8.48 5.55 -2.08
CA SER A 55 8.52 4.34 -1.28
C SER A 55 8.01 4.62 0.14
N MET A 56 7.53 3.59 0.82
CA MET A 56 7.08 3.63 2.20
C MET A 56 7.46 2.32 2.88
N ASP A 57 8.02 2.38 4.07
CA ASP A 57 8.13 1.23 4.98
C ASP A 57 7.44 1.59 6.30
N CYS A 58 6.64 0.66 6.84
CA CYS A 58 5.86 0.95 8.06
C CYS A 58 6.61 0.68 9.37
N SER A 59 7.95 0.65 9.32
CA SER A 59 8.76 0.88 10.53
C SER A 59 8.74 2.37 10.92
N THR A 60 8.65 3.28 9.94
CA THR A 60 8.43 4.72 10.16
C THR A 60 7.12 5.23 9.55
N CYS A 61 6.51 4.44 8.66
CA CYS A 61 5.36 4.77 7.79
C CYS A 61 5.54 6.09 7.00
N GLU A 62 6.75 6.60 6.87
CA GLU A 62 7.03 7.86 6.19
C GLU A 62 7.06 7.66 4.67
N ILE A 63 6.46 8.58 3.92
CA ILE A 63 6.56 8.61 2.45
C ILE A 63 7.92 9.18 2.05
N ARG A 64 8.76 8.36 1.44
CA ARG A 64 10.05 8.78 0.87
C ARG A 64 9.89 9.15 -0.60
N PHE A 65 10.26 10.37 -0.95
CA PHE A 65 10.28 10.85 -2.33
C PHE A 65 11.59 10.42 -3.00
N LEU A 66 11.51 9.58 -4.04
CA LEU A 66 12.68 9.05 -4.74
C LEU A 66 13.10 9.93 -5.93
N GLN A 67 12.18 10.76 -6.43
CA GLN A 67 12.45 11.69 -7.52
C GLN A 67 12.34 13.14 -7.02
N PRO A 68 13.22 14.07 -7.45
CA PRO A 68 13.19 15.47 -7.01
C PRO A 68 11.87 16.20 -7.31
N TRP A 69 11.17 15.75 -8.36
CA TRP A 69 9.88 16.30 -8.77
C TRP A 69 8.69 15.55 -8.17
N ALA A 70 8.89 14.42 -7.47
CA ALA A 70 7.78 13.60 -6.95
C ALA A 70 6.93 14.36 -5.92
N GLN A 71 7.51 15.31 -5.20
CA GLN A 71 6.79 16.17 -4.26
C GLN A 71 6.07 17.34 -4.95
N GLN A 72 6.35 17.60 -6.24
CA GLN A 72 5.72 18.69 -6.97
C GLN A 72 4.27 18.35 -7.32
N GLY A 73 3.44 19.37 -7.51
CA GLY A 73 2.02 19.22 -7.90
C GLY A 73 1.04 19.23 -6.73
N LEU A 74 1.51 19.01 -5.49
CA LEU A 74 0.73 19.24 -4.26
C LEU A 74 1.41 20.27 -3.37
N THR A 75 0.61 21.08 -2.69
CA THR A 75 1.08 21.98 -1.63
C THR A 75 1.51 21.18 -0.38
N PRO A 76 2.35 21.74 0.51
CA PRO A 76 2.75 21.06 1.74
C PRO A 76 1.56 20.57 2.59
N LYS A 77 0.48 21.36 2.67
CA LYS A 77 -0.74 20.97 3.39
C LYS A 77 -1.44 19.79 2.71
N GLN A 78 -1.56 19.79 1.39
CA GLN A 78 -2.15 18.66 0.65
C GLN A 78 -1.34 17.38 0.82
N TRP A 79 -0.01 17.47 0.89
CA TRP A 79 0.82 16.31 1.20
C TRP A 79 0.55 15.77 2.60
N GLN A 80 0.49 16.64 3.61
CA GLN A 80 0.17 16.24 4.98
C GLN A 80 -1.22 15.59 5.09
N ASP A 81 -2.23 16.19 4.44
CA ASP A 81 -3.59 15.65 4.42
C ASP A 81 -3.63 14.28 3.70
N LEU A 82 -2.89 14.12 2.61
CA LEU A 82 -2.79 12.86 1.87
C LEU A 82 -2.08 11.77 2.69
N GLU A 83 -0.97 12.11 3.35
CA GLU A 83 -0.25 11.19 4.22
C GLU A 83 -1.13 10.68 5.36
N LEU A 84 -1.91 11.57 5.99
CA LEU A 84 -2.87 11.20 7.03
C LEU A 84 -3.93 10.22 6.51
N VAL A 85 -4.46 10.44 5.30
CA VAL A 85 -5.43 9.53 4.67
C VAL A 85 -4.80 8.17 4.37
N ILE A 86 -3.57 8.15 3.86
CA ILE A 86 -2.83 6.91 3.58
C ILE A 86 -2.63 6.13 4.87
N HIS A 87 -2.07 6.74 5.92
CA HIS A 87 -1.85 6.08 7.22
C HIS A 87 -3.13 5.50 7.79
N ARG A 88 -4.22 6.27 7.77
CA ARG A 88 -5.51 5.81 8.31
C ARG A 88 -6.06 4.63 7.52
N SER A 89 -5.92 4.67 6.19
CA SER A 89 -6.41 3.62 5.29
C SER A 89 -5.63 2.33 5.51
N LEU A 90 -4.31 2.42 5.58
CA LEU A 90 -3.41 1.30 5.84
C LEU A 90 -3.66 0.68 7.22
N PHE A 91 -3.73 1.50 8.28
CA PHE A 91 -4.07 1.02 9.62
C PHE A 91 -5.44 0.33 9.68
N SER A 92 -6.45 0.91 9.04
CA SER A 92 -7.78 0.31 8.99
C SER A 92 -7.79 -0.99 8.20
N PHE A 93 -7.04 -1.08 7.10
CA PHE A 93 -6.92 -2.29 6.30
C PHE A 93 -6.34 -3.43 7.13
N SER A 94 -5.19 -3.24 7.77
CA SER A 94 -4.54 -4.29 8.56
C SER A 94 -5.42 -4.73 9.74
N ARG A 95 -6.14 -3.81 10.39
CA ARG A 95 -7.10 -4.15 11.45
C ARG A 95 -8.27 -4.99 10.93
N THR A 96 -8.83 -4.63 9.78
CA THR A 96 -9.94 -5.35 9.17
C THR A 96 -9.51 -6.76 8.76
N VAL A 97 -8.35 -6.92 8.12
CA VAL A 97 -7.80 -8.24 7.77
C VAL A 97 -7.62 -9.11 9.01
N ASN A 98 -7.02 -8.57 10.08
CA ASN A 98 -6.86 -9.30 11.35
C ASN A 98 -8.21 -9.71 11.96
N THR A 99 -9.19 -8.82 11.93
CA THR A 99 -10.54 -9.10 12.44
C THR A 99 -11.20 -10.23 11.65
N ILE A 100 -11.14 -10.17 10.32
CA ILE A 100 -11.66 -11.22 9.43
C ILE A 100 -10.95 -12.55 9.69
N ALA A 101 -9.63 -12.54 9.82
CA ALA A 101 -8.84 -13.73 10.12
C ALA A 101 -9.17 -14.34 11.48
N GLN A 102 -9.47 -13.54 12.51
CA GLN A 102 -9.90 -14.03 13.82
C GLN A 102 -11.31 -14.65 13.78
N HIS A 103 -12.25 -14.01 13.07
CA HIS A 103 -13.63 -14.52 12.98
C HIS A 103 -13.77 -15.77 12.10
N HIS A 104 -12.94 -15.91 11.06
CA HIS A 104 -12.98 -17.05 10.14
C HIS A 104 -11.86 -18.07 10.37
N GLY A 105 -10.89 -17.77 11.25
CA GLY A 105 -9.74 -18.63 11.56
C GLY A 105 -10.06 -19.85 12.43
N GLY A 106 -11.31 -20.04 12.84
CA GLY A 106 -11.79 -21.23 13.56
C GLY A 106 -12.09 -22.45 12.67
N GLY A 107 -11.88 -22.36 11.36
CA GLY A 107 -12.31 -23.39 10.41
C GLY A 107 -11.17 -24.14 9.72
N CYS A 108 -10.32 -24.84 10.47
CA CYS A 108 -9.55 -26.01 10.01
C CYS A 108 -9.19 -26.85 11.24
N GLU A 109 -10.22 -27.36 11.92
CA GLU A 109 -10.05 -28.51 12.81
C GLU A 109 -9.74 -29.71 11.90
N TYR A 110 -8.45 -30.05 11.75
CA TYR A 110 -8.08 -31.33 11.16
C TYR A 110 -8.58 -32.41 12.11
N GLY A 111 -9.76 -32.96 11.81
CA GLY A 111 -10.30 -34.12 12.49
C GLY A 111 -9.26 -35.23 12.46
N ALA A 112 -8.73 -35.57 13.63
CA ALA A 112 -8.02 -36.82 13.83
C ALA A 112 -9.08 -37.94 13.89
N VAL A 113 -9.15 -38.71 12.80
CA VAL A 113 -9.72 -40.07 12.80
C VAL A 113 -8.69 -41.06 13.31
#